data_AF-A0A2V2NBT6-F1
#
_entry.id   AF-A0A2V2NBT6-F1
#
_cell.length_a   1.000
_cell.length_b   1.000
_cell.length_c   1.000
_cell.angle_alpha   90.00
_cell.angle_beta   90.00
_cell.angle_gamma   90.00
#
_symmetry.space_group_name_H-M   'P 1'
#
loop_
_entity.id
_entity.type
_entity.pdbx_description
1 polymer ?
#
loop_
_entity_poly.entity_id
_entity_poly.type
_entity_poly.pdbx_seq_one_letter_code
_entity_poly.pdbx_strand_id
1 'polypeptide(L)'
;MTWEIVSGFLGGATIVNVVGLYLMYRQYMKLAASSMEFTVLVVESIEEKEDGSVTVDPLALAATSMDHISQLSGLLKWIRFESLLL
;
A
#
# COMPACT_ATOMS: atom_id res chain seq x y z
N MET A 1 16.59 -6.70 -40.56
CA MET A 1 16.39 -7.98 -39.86
C MET A 1 16.90 -7.98 -38.41
N THR A 2 18.20 -7.89 -38.11
CA THR A 2 18.68 -7.91 -36.71
C THR A 2 18.24 -6.69 -35.89
N TRP A 3 18.23 -5.51 -36.50
CA TRP A 3 17.80 -4.25 -35.85
C TRP A 3 16.31 -4.23 -35.48
N GLU A 4 15.45 -4.83 -36.31
CA GLU A 4 14.01 -4.91 -36.06
C GLU A 4 13.69 -5.82 -34.87
N ILE A 5 14.39 -6.97 -34.78
CA ILE A 5 14.25 -7.90 -33.64
C ILE A 5 14.68 -7.22 -32.33
N VAL A 6 15.78 -6.49 -32.35
CA VAL A 6 16.27 -5.73 -31.18
C VAL A 6 15.29 -4.63 -30.78
N SER A 7 14.76 -3.87 -31.75
CA SER A 7 13.76 -2.83 -31.48
C SER A 7 12.44 -3.37 -30.94
N GLY A 8 11.98 -4.53 -31.44
CA GLY A 8 10.77 -5.21 -30.95
C GLY A 8 10.94 -5.73 -29.53
N PHE A 9 12.11 -6.31 -29.22
CA PHE A 9 12.43 -6.78 -27.87
C PHE A 9 12.53 -5.62 -26.86
N LEU A 10 13.22 -4.54 -27.21
CA LEU A 10 13.31 -3.35 -26.35
C LEU A 10 11.96 -2.66 -26.16
N GLY A 11 11.13 -2.61 -27.21
CA GLY A 11 9.76 -2.13 -27.12
C GLY A 11 8.90 -2.97 -26.16
N GLY A 12 9.00 -4.30 -26.26
CA GLY A 12 8.32 -5.23 -25.34
C GLY A 12 8.78 -5.06 -23.89
N ALA A 13 10.09 -4.96 -23.66
CA ALA A 13 10.65 -4.72 -22.33
C ALA A 13 10.18 -3.38 -21.74
N THR A 14 10.04 -2.35 -22.57
CA THR A 14 9.55 -1.03 -22.13
C THR A 14 8.09 -1.12 -21.66
N ILE A 15 7.24 -1.84 -22.40
CA ILE A 15 5.82 -2.02 -22.03
C ILE A 15 5.71 -2.78 -20.70
N VAL A 16 6.49 -3.85 -20.52
CA VAL A 16 6.48 -4.62 -19.26
C VAL A 16 6.90 -3.74 -18.08
N ASN A 17 7.95 -2.93 -18.24
CA ASN A 17 8.40 -2.00 -17.20
C ASN A 17 7.35 -0.94 -16.86
N VAL A 18 6.67 -0.37 -17.86
CA VAL A 18 5.59 0.61 -17.65
C VAL A 18 4.41 -0.01 -16.90
N VAL A 19 4.03 -1.24 -17.24
CA VAL A 19 2.97 -1.97 -16.53
C VAL A 19 3.37 -2.25 -15.08
N GLY A 20 4.62 -2.69 -14.84
CA GLY A 20 5.14 -2.91 -13.48
C GLY A 20 5.11 -1.63 -12.64
N LEU A 21 5.58 -0.51 -13.19
CA LEU A 21 5.53 0.80 -12.53
C LEU A 21 4.10 1.24 -12.20
N TYR A 22 3.14 1.00 -13.10
CA TYR A 22 1.74 1.32 -12.86
C TYR A 22 1.14 0.48 -11.73
N LEU A 23 1.45 -0.82 -11.67
CA LEU A 23 1.00 -1.69 -10.59
C LEU A 23 1.59 -1.29 -9.24
N MET A 24 2.89 -0.98 -9.20
CA MET A 24 3.57 -0.41 -8.03
C MET A 24 2.92 0.89 -7.55
N TYR A 25 2.63 1.82 -8.47
CA TYR A 25 1.95 3.07 -8.15
C TYR A 25 0.57 2.83 -7.53
N ARG A 26 -0.24 1.94 -8.13
CA ARG A 26 -1.58 1.60 -7.63
C ARG A 26 -1.52 1.01 -6.22
N GLN A 27 -0.55 0.16 -5.94
CA GLN A 27 -0.30 -0.44 -4.64
C GLN A 27 0.10 0.61 -3.59
N TYR A 28 0.98 1.55 -3.95
CA TYR A 28 1.34 2.68 -3.10
C TYR A 28 0.14 3.56 -2.74
N MET A 29 -0.70 3.87 -3.72
CA MET A 29 -1.91 4.67 -3.49
C MET A 29 -2.91 3.96 -2.56
N LYS A 30 -3.06 2.63 -2.68
CA LYS A 30 -3.87 1.85 -1.74
C LYS A 30 -3.33 1.91 -0.32
N LEU A 31 -2.02 1.80 -0.15
CA LEU A 31 -1.39 1.89 1.16
C LEU A 31 -1.56 3.28 1.79
N ALA A 32 -1.42 4.34 0.99
CA ALA A 32 -1.67 5.70 1.44
C ALA A 32 -3.12 5.92 1.88
N ALA A 33 -4.09 5.40 1.12
CA ALA A 33 -5.52 5.47 1.48
C ALA A 33 -5.81 4.74 2.79
N SER A 34 -5.32 3.51 2.93
CA SER A 34 -5.41 2.74 4.17
C SER A 34 -4.78 3.53 5.33
N SER A 35 -3.59 4.11 5.17
CA SER A 35 -2.94 4.94 6.21
C SER A 35 -3.79 6.12 6.67
N MET A 36 -4.53 6.74 5.74
CA MET A 36 -5.48 7.81 6.08
C MET A 36 -6.68 7.26 6.86
N GLU A 37 -7.25 6.12 6.44
CA GLU A 37 -8.36 5.47 7.16
C GLU A 37 -7.98 5.12 8.60
N PHE A 38 -6.78 4.59 8.84
CA PHE A 38 -6.29 4.36 10.20
C PHE A 38 -6.14 5.64 11.00
N THR A 39 -5.63 6.71 10.39
CA THR A 39 -5.51 8.01 11.07
C THR A 39 -6.87 8.55 11.47
N VAL A 40 -7.88 8.44 10.58
CA VAL A 40 -9.26 8.83 10.89
C VAL A 40 -9.81 7.99 12.04
N LEU A 41 -9.63 6.68 12.03
CA LEU A 41 -10.11 5.80 13.11
C LEU A 41 -9.43 6.06 14.45
N VAL A 42 -8.14 6.41 14.47
CA VAL A 42 -7.45 6.84 15.69
C VAL A 42 -8.05 8.14 16.22
N VAL A 43 -8.33 9.11 15.33
CA VAL A 43 -8.96 10.38 15.73
C VAL A 43 -10.39 10.15 16.25
N GLU A 44 -11.18 9.31 15.58
CA GLU A 44 -12.55 8.98 16.00
C GLU A 44 -12.59 8.16 17.30
N SER A 45 -11.58 7.33 17.55
CA SER A 45 -11.50 6.57 18.80
C SER A 45 -11.22 7.42 20.03
N ILE A 46 -10.81 8.69 19.84
CA ILE A 46 -10.54 9.66 20.89
C ILE A 46 -11.82 10.49 21.06
N GLU A 47 -12.65 10.12 22.02
CA GLU A 47 -13.80 10.92 22.42
C GLU A 47 -13.38 11.89 23.53
N GLU A 48 -13.36 13.19 23.21
CA GLU A 48 -13.23 14.25 24.20
C GLU A 48 -14.62 14.56 24.79
N LYS A 49 -14.81 14.23 26.06
CA LYS A 49 -16.06 14.50 26.79
C LYS A 49 -16.12 15.97 27.20
N GLU A 50 -17.34 16.47 27.44
CA GLU A 50 -17.59 17.87 27.84
C GLU A 50 -16.89 18.28 29.15
N ASP A 51 -16.42 17.32 29.95
CA ASP A 51 -15.63 17.52 31.17
C ASP A 51 -14.11 17.67 30.91
N GLY A 52 -13.68 17.62 29.64
CA GLY A 52 -12.27 17.63 29.24
C GLY A 52 -11.57 16.28 29.41
N SER A 53 -12.29 15.20 29.73
CA SER A 53 -11.73 13.86 29.82
C SER A 53 -11.68 13.20 28.44
N VAL A 54 -10.57 12.52 28.15
CA VAL A 54 -10.38 11.77 26.91
C VAL A 54 -10.68 10.29 27.17
N THR A 55 -11.65 9.75 26.44
CA THR A 55 -11.94 8.31 26.44
C THR A 55 -11.43 7.72 25.14
N VAL A 56 -10.64 6.64 25.23
CA VAL A 56 -10.14 5.91 24.07
C VAL A 56 -10.75 4.51 24.08
N ASP A 57 -11.20 4.01 22.93
CA ASP A 57 -11.52 2.59 22.77
C ASP A 57 -10.26 1.81 22.34
N PRO A 58 -9.56 1.14 23.28
CA PRO A 58 -8.32 0.42 22.98
C PRO A 58 -8.56 -0.84 22.14
N LEU A 59 -9.77 -1.41 22.16
CA LEU A 59 -10.08 -2.64 21.42
C LEU A 59 -10.26 -2.33 19.93
N ALA A 60 -10.98 -1.26 19.63
CA ALA A 60 -11.09 -0.74 18.26
C ALA A 60 -9.71 -0.36 17.71
N LEU A 61 -8.89 0.35 18.48
CA LEU A 61 -7.54 0.75 18.07
C LEU A 61 -6.65 -0.47 17.75
N ALA A 62 -6.69 -1.50 18.61
CA ALA A 62 -5.89 -2.70 18.44
C ALA A 62 -6.32 -3.51 17.20
N ALA A 63 -7.63 -3.67 16.98
CA ALA A 63 -8.16 -4.37 15.82
C ALA A 63 -7.75 -3.69 14.51
N THR A 64 -7.91 -2.37 14.43
CA THR A 64 -7.54 -1.60 13.22
C THR A 64 -6.03 -1.61 13.00
N SER A 65 -5.23 -1.53 14.06
CA SER A 65 -3.77 -1.63 13.97
C SER A 65 -3.30 -2.98 13.43
N MET A 66 -3.94 -4.08 13.86
CA MET A 66 -3.61 -5.43 13.37
C MET A 66 -3.99 -5.60 11.89
N ASP A 67 -5.13 -5.06 11.44
CA ASP A 67 -5.52 -5.09 10.04
C ASP A 67 -4.52 -4.30 9.17
N HIS A 68 -4.11 -3.13 9.63
CA HIS A 68 -3.08 -2.31 9.00
C HIS A 68 -1.73 -3.02 8.82
N ILE A 69 -1.25 -3.66 9.89
CA ILE A 69 0.01 -4.42 9.86
C ILE A 69 -0.10 -5.61 8.89
N SER A 70 -1.26 -6.27 8.84
CA SER A 70 -1.54 -7.37 7.91
C SER A 70 -1.47 -6.91 6.46
N GLN A 71 -2.13 -5.79 6.12
CA GLN A 71 -2.11 -5.22 4.78
C GLN A 71 -0.70 -4.79 4.34
N LEU A 72 0.05 -4.13 5.23
CA LEU A 72 1.45 -3.75 4.98
C LEU A 72 2.35 -4.97 4.76
N SER A 73 2.18 -6.02 5.56
CA SER A 73 2.93 -7.28 5.43
C SER A 73 2.65 -7.99 4.10
N GLY A 74 1.39 -7.99 3.65
CA GLY A 74 1.00 -8.52 2.34
C GLY A 74 1.67 -7.77 1.18
N LEU A 75 1.69 -6.44 1.26
CA LEU A 75 2.36 -5.56 0.31
C LEU A 75 3.88 -5.80 0.27
N LEU A 76 4.53 -5.87 1.42
CA LEU A 76 5.97 -6.14 1.51
C LEU A 76 6.35 -7.52 0.94
N LYS A 77 5.54 -8.55 1.20
CA LYS A 77 5.72 -9.88 0.59
C LYS A 77 5.61 -9.83 -0.93
N TRP A 78 4.65 -9.07 -1.45
CA TRP A 78 4.44 -8.93 -2.89
C TRP A 78 5.58 -8.18 -3.58
N ILE A 79 6.02 -7.03 -3.02
CA ILE A 79 7.18 -6.27 -3.52
C ILE A 79 8.44 -7.14 -3.52
N ARG A 80 8.67 -7.89 -2.43
CA ARG A 80 9.81 -8.81 -2.35
C ARG A 80 9.72 -9.92 -3.40
N PHE A 81 8.53 -10.43 -3.70
CA PHE A 81 8.34 -11.45 -4.74
C PHE A 81 8.58 -10.89 -6.15
N GLU A 82 8.13 -9.67 -6.46
CA GLU A 82 8.47 -9.00 -7.73
C GLU A 82 9.97 -8.72 -7.87
N SER A 83 10.65 -8.33 -6.79
CA SER A 83 12.10 -8.07 -6.82
C SER A 83 12.97 -9.30 -7.09
N LEU A 84 12.40 -10.51 -6.95
CA LEU A 84 13.07 -11.79 -7.24
C LEU A 84 12.79 -12.31 -8.65
N LEU A 85 11.81 -11.73 -9.36
CA LEU A 85 11.40 -12.13 -10.70
C LEU A 85 11.98 -11.22 -11.81
N LEU A 86 12.60 -10.10 -11.43
CA LEU A 86 13.41 -9.21 -12.28
C LEU A 86 14.89 -9.59 -12.19
#